data_AF-A0A0J1B7L6-F1
#
_entry.id   AF-A0A0J1B7L6-F1
#
_cell.length_a   1.000
_cell.length_b   1.000
_cell.length_c   1.000
_cell.angle_alpha   90.00
_cell.angle_beta   90.00
_cell.angle_gamma   90.00
#
_symmetry.space_group_name_H-M   'P 1'
#
loop_
_entity.id
_entity.type
_entity.pdbx_description
1 polymer ?
#
loop_
_entity_poly.entity_id
_entity_poly.type
_entity_poly.pdbx_seq_one_letter_code
_entity_poly.pdbx_strand_id
1 'polypeptide(L)'
;MFDRQVFFRQLPHRLSIRSITIGLSVAFGITLGTPSSLPAENWTSLTGNRTIQAQMVGLWNDNVILLMSSGQRVSVPMKSLIAESRIQAEEIATRLKEQRQSLSEELRQVADAESAAAPDPLPTPPAPPAYQPLAPNLPIDEAIEQIQSQIREGHLAVVVDALPPSFRSELDQLVDLAMQKIDANEWNQGNERLYRLVDLIVTRQNWIQSHPRLASGDPNSPSAFNEAFDELILPIANALRSGLADDAMTPDNIRQKGFTNWVRDRSESVAPYFRQLTQAFASSDPQWEVASFQEDTATIQRAGSGSQQPGQRRPNRGPTHEMVRVEGYWIPKALADHFPKWVEEQTQKLEAMADGGTSMAELAQNSGSMNPMASSTIQQSTQMFETFLQPLESAADATAFHEASEQMIATVQPMISMFSAMANMGGGRNQNGMSGYGNSGYGSGEPGYDDMNMGMDPSYGEPMMEDGSMDQSGPSYGMEPMNQ
;
A
#
# COMPACT_ATOMS: atom_id res chain seq x y z
N MET A 1 35.61 36.47 -32.31
CA MET A 1 37.04 36.19 -32.04
C MET A 1 37.10 35.46 -30.70
N PHE A 2 37.35 34.15 -30.76
CA PHE A 2 37.52 33.17 -29.66
C PHE A 2 36.38 33.10 -28.63
N ASP A 3 35.41 32.20 -28.67
CA ASP A 3 35.42 30.73 -28.85
C ASP A 3 36.29 29.98 -27.80
N ARG A 4 35.62 29.39 -26.81
CA ARG A 4 36.08 28.28 -25.96
C ARG A 4 34.90 27.73 -25.15
N GLN A 5 34.19 26.77 -25.73
CA GLN A 5 33.41 25.80 -24.99
C GLN A 5 34.38 24.87 -24.23
N VAL A 6 34.18 24.70 -22.93
CA VAL A 6 34.79 23.60 -22.17
C VAL A 6 33.69 22.91 -21.38
N PHE A 7 33.27 21.76 -21.91
CA PHE A 7 32.49 20.76 -21.20
C PHE A 7 33.37 20.11 -20.11
N PHE A 8 32.94 20.19 -18.85
CA PHE A 8 33.37 19.23 -17.83
C PHE A 8 32.17 18.42 -17.37
N ARG A 9 32.05 17.20 -17.91
CA ARG A 9 31.32 16.11 -17.27
C ARG A 9 32.05 15.78 -15.96
N GLN A 10 31.47 16.15 -14.83
CA GLN A 10 31.87 15.59 -13.54
C GLN A 10 31.09 14.29 -13.32
N LEU A 11 31.83 13.17 -13.35
CA LEU A 11 31.39 11.86 -12.90
C LEU A 11 31.24 11.89 -11.37
N PRO A 12 30.11 11.49 -10.77
CA PRO A 12 30.10 11.18 -9.36
C PRO A 12 30.76 9.81 -9.15
N HIS A 13 32.01 9.84 -8.67
CA HIS A 13 32.65 8.69 -8.03
C HIS A 13 31.82 8.25 -6.82
N ARG A 14 31.09 7.15 -6.95
CA ARG A 14 30.55 6.42 -5.82
C ARG A 14 31.70 5.70 -5.11
N LEU A 15 32.12 6.24 -3.97
CA LEU A 15 32.93 5.53 -2.99
C LEU A 15 32.07 4.44 -2.37
N SER A 16 32.30 3.21 -2.85
CA SER A 16 31.82 1.96 -2.26
C SER A 16 32.46 1.80 -0.88
N ILE A 17 31.67 2.01 0.17
CA ILE A 17 32.00 1.52 1.50
C ILE A 17 31.50 0.08 1.57
N ARG A 18 32.47 -0.82 1.67
CA ARG A 18 32.34 -2.25 1.83
C ARG A 18 31.72 -2.55 3.20
N SER A 19 30.44 -2.89 3.20
CA SER A 19 29.85 -3.68 4.29
C SER A 19 30.10 -5.15 3.97
N ILE A 20 30.71 -5.84 4.93
CA ILE A 20 31.15 -7.23 4.87
C ILE A 20 29.94 -8.12 4.60
N THR A 21 29.81 -8.54 3.34
CA THR A 21 28.91 -9.61 2.92
C THR A 21 29.60 -10.92 3.27
N ILE A 22 29.05 -11.68 4.22
CA ILE A 22 29.27 -13.13 4.24
C ILE A 22 28.45 -13.64 3.05
N GLY A 23 29.09 -13.65 1.88
CA GLY A 23 28.53 -14.19 0.65
C GLY A 23 28.54 -15.70 0.72
N LEU A 24 27.40 -16.30 1.08
CA LEU A 24 27.05 -17.63 0.60
C LEU A 24 26.26 -17.43 -0.69
N SER A 25 26.99 -17.25 -1.79
CA SER A 25 26.40 -17.19 -3.13
C SER A 25 25.94 -18.60 -3.54
N VAL A 26 24.73 -18.99 -3.14
CA VAL A 26 24.02 -20.08 -3.81
C VAL A 26 23.30 -19.46 -5.00
N ALA A 27 23.98 -19.49 -6.15
CA ALA A 27 23.38 -19.16 -7.43
C ALA A 27 22.36 -20.25 -7.79
N PHE A 28 21.13 -20.15 -7.27
CA PHE A 28 20.00 -20.91 -7.78
C PHE A 28 19.47 -20.20 -9.02
N GLY A 29 20.15 -20.45 -10.15
CA GLY A 29 19.53 -20.28 -11.45
C GLY A 29 18.46 -21.35 -11.60
N ILE A 30 17.21 -21.05 -11.23
CA ILE A 30 16.06 -21.73 -11.83
C ILE A 30 15.95 -21.21 -13.25
N THR A 31 16.85 -21.67 -14.11
CA THR A 31 16.56 -21.71 -15.54
C THR A 31 15.44 -22.72 -15.71
N LEU A 32 14.20 -22.26 -15.90
CA LEU A 32 13.18 -22.97 -16.66
C LEU A 32 13.64 -23.04 -18.12
N GLY A 33 14.73 -23.77 -18.35
CA GLY A 33 15.55 -23.69 -19.55
C GLY A 33 16.07 -25.05 -19.93
N THR A 34 15.35 -25.65 -20.88
CA THR A 34 15.59 -26.92 -21.58
C THR A 34 15.37 -28.19 -20.75
N PRO A 35 14.63 -29.18 -21.28
CA PRO A 35 14.66 -30.52 -20.70
C PRO A 35 16.11 -30.99 -20.80
N SER A 36 16.85 -30.91 -19.70
CA SER A 36 18.06 -31.69 -19.55
C SER A 36 17.67 -33.13 -19.82
N SER A 37 18.04 -33.62 -21.01
CA SER A 37 17.95 -35.01 -21.37
C SER A 37 18.91 -35.76 -20.44
N LEU A 38 18.43 -36.06 -19.25
CA LEU A 38 19.08 -37.03 -18.38
C LEU A 38 19.21 -38.31 -19.22
N PRO A 39 20.40 -38.93 -19.24
CA PRO A 39 20.68 -40.03 -20.13
C PRO A 39 19.67 -41.15 -19.87
N ALA A 40 18.85 -41.46 -20.87
CA ALA A 40 17.87 -42.53 -20.76
C ALA A 40 18.58 -43.85 -20.45
N GLU A 41 18.17 -44.53 -19.38
CA GLU A 41 18.74 -45.82 -19.01
C GLU A 41 18.09 -46.97 -19.79
N ASN A 42 18.83 -48.07 -20.00
CA ASN A 42 18.31 -49.26 -20.66
C ASN A 42 17.72 -50.24 -19.62
N TRP A 43 16.44 -50.55 -19.75
CA TRP A 43 15.72 -51.45 -18.86
C TRP A 43 15.35 -52.73 -19.60
N THR A 44 15.91 -53.86 -19.18
CA THR A 44 15.72 -55.15 -19.86
C THR A 44 14.81 -56.08 -19.08
N SER A 45 13.83 -56.67 -19.76
CA SER A 45 12.91 -57.65 -19.18
C SER A 45 13.65 -58.94 -18.79
N LEU A 46 13.14 -59.68 -17.81
CA LEU A 46 13.73 -60.92 -17.30
C LEU A 46 14.03 -61.96 -18.40
N THR A 47 13.23 -61.97 -19.46
CA THR A 47 13.38 -62.85 -20.63
C THR A 47 14.45 -62.39 -21.62
N GLY A 48 15.04 -61.19 -21.45
CA GLY A 48 16.08 -60.62 -22.30
C GLY A 48 15.61 -60.18 -23.69
N ASN A 49 14.33 -60.36 -24.03
CA ASN A 49 13.78 -60.14 -25.36
C ASN A 49 13.26 -58.71 -25.60
N ARG A 50 13.20 -57.87 -24.56
CA ARG A 50 12.73 -56.49 -24.63
C ARG A 50 13.63 -55.60 -23.78
N THR A 51 14.19 -54.57 -24.40
CA THR A 51 14.93 -53.50 -23.73
C THR A 51 14.25 -52.19 -24.09
N ILE A 52 13.95 -51.38 -23.09
CA ILE A 52 13.36 -50.05 -23.28
C ILE A 52 14.32 -48.98 -22.76
N GLN A 53 14.37 -47.84 -23.44
CA GLN A 53 15.10 -46.67 -22.97
C GLN A 53 14.14 -45.74 -22.25
N ALA A 54 14.37 -45.54 -20.96
CA ALA A 54 13.52 -44.71 -20.12
C ALA A 54 14.30 -44.19 -18.92
N GLN A 55 13.84 -43.08 -18.36
CA GLN A 55 14.37 -42.51 -17.14
C GLN A 55 13.62 -43.06 -15.93
N MET A 56 14.31 -43.54 -14.90
CA MET A 56 13.65 -43.88 -13.65
C MET A 56 13.21 -42.64 -12.87
N VAL A 57 11.92 -42.55 -12.55
CA VAL A 57 11.33 -41.48 -11.73
C VAL A 57 11.25 -41.87 -10.25
N GLY A 58 11.09 -43.16 -9.96
CA GLY A 58 11.04 -43.66 -8.60
C GLY A 58 10.65 -45.14 -8.50
N LEU A 59 10.63 -45.65 -7.27
CA LEU A 59 10.24 -47.02 -6.93
C LEU A 59 9.02 -46.97 -6.00
N TRP A 60 7.95 -47.69 -6.37
CA TRP A 60 6.70 -47.72 -5.61
C TRP A 60 6.14 -49.15 -5.58
N ASN A 61 5.93 -49.70 -4.37
CA ASN A 61 5.40 -51.07 -4.15
C ASN A 61 6.09 -52.13 -5.05
N ASP A 62 7.42 -52.19 -5.03
CA ASP A 62 8.25 -53.08 -5.88
C ASP A 62 8.09 -52.90 -7.40
N ASN A 63 7.54 -51.77 -7.85
CA ASN A 63 7.53 -51.39 -9.26
C ASN A 63 8.46 -50.20 -9.50
N VAL A 64 9.23 -50.31 -10.58
CA VAL A 64 10.03 -49.21 -11.11
C VAL A 64 9.13 -48.35 -11.98
N ILE A 65 9.01 -47.07 -11.66
CA ILE A 65 8.27 -46.10 -12.46
C ILE A 65 9.25 -45.45 -13.43
N LEU A 66 9.03 -45.68 -14.71
CA LEU A 66 9.87 -45.24 -15.81
C LEU A 66 9.16 -44.16 -16.63
N LEU A 67 9.85 -43.09 -16.98
CA LEU A 67 9.41 -42.05 -17.91
C LEU A 67 10.13 -42.27 -19.24
N MET A 68 9.38 -42.64 -20.28
CA MET A 68 9.92 -42.80 -21.62
C MET A 68 10.20 -41.44 -22.27
N SER A 69 11.02 -41.42 -23.33
CA SER A 69 11.30 -40.20 -24.11
C SER A 69 10.04 -39.56 -24.73
N SER A 70 8.96 -40.34 -24.90
CA SER A 70 7.65 -39.85 -25.33
C SER A 70 6.88 -39.10 -24.24
N GLY A 71 7.39 -39.04 -23.00
CA GLY A 71 6.70 -38.49 -21.83
C GLY A 71 5.71 -39.46 -21.17
N GLN A 72 5.53 -40.66 -21.71
CA GLN A 72 4.65 -41.67 -21.12
C GLN A 72 5.31 -42.33 -19.90
N ARG A 73 4.56 -42.44 -18.80
CA ARG A 73 4.97 -43.17 -17.59
C ARG A 73 4.58 -44.64 -17.68
N VAL A 74 5.51 -45.53 -17.36
CA VAL A 74 5.31 -46.98 -17.36
C VAL A 74 5.72 -47.53 -16.00
N SER A 75 4.88 -48.37 -15.41
CA SER A 75 5.18 -49.09 -14.16
C SER A 75 5.63 -50.50 -14.51
N VAL A 76 6.85 -50.85 -14.15
CA VAL A 76 7.44 -52.16 -14.44
C VAL A 76 7.74 -52.88 -13.12
N PRO A 77 7.16 -54.07 -12.86
CA PRO A 77 7.46 -54.82 -11.66
C PRO A 77 8.93 -55.23 -11.60
N MET A 78 9.58 -55.07 -10.45
CA MET A 78 10.99 -55.41 -10.25
C MET A 78 11.29 -56.86 -10.61
N LYS A 79 10.39 -57.78 -10.25
CA LYS A 79 10.48 -59.20 -10.60
C LYS A 79 10.50 -59.49 -12.10
N SER A 80 10.06 -58.53 -12.93
CA SER A 80 10.02 -58.68 -14.38
C SER A 80 11.27 -58.15 -15.09
N LEU A 81 12.24 -57.60 -14.35
CA LEU A 81 13.53 -57.12 -14.85
C LEU A 81 14.63 -58.17 -14.66
N ILE A 82 15.69 -58.14 -15.48
CA ILE A 82 16.93 -58.92 -15.24
C ILE A 82 17.68 -58.41 -14.01
N ALA A 83 18.58 -59.23 -13.47
CA ALA A 83 19.37 -58.89 -12.28
C ALA A 83 20.11 -57.55 -12.39
N GLU A 84 20.71 -57.24 -13.55
CA GLU A 84 21.42 -55.98 -13.78
C GLU A 84 20.49 -54.76 -13.68
N SER A 85 19.36 -54.77 -14.39
CA SER A 85 18.35 -53.69 -14.30
C SER A 85 17.71 -53.59 -12.92
N ARG A 86 17.66 -54.68 -12.14
CA ARG A 86 17.20 -54.64 -10.74
C ARG A 86 18.18 -53.91 -9.83
N ILE A 87 19.47 -54.27 -9.92
CA ILE A 87 20.55 -53.61 -9.17
C ILE A 87 20.57 -52.12 -9.52
N GLN A 88 20.48 -51.79 -10.81
CA GLN A 88 20.40 -50.41 -11.28
C GLN A 88 19.17 -49.67 -10.71
N ALA A 89 18.00 -50.31 -10.66
CA ALA A 89 16.80 -49.72 -10.05
C ALA A 89 17.02 -49.38 -8.58
N GLU A 90 17.63 -50.29 -7.81
CA GLU A 90 17.90 -50.10 -6.39
C GLU A 90 18.93 -48.99 -6.14
N GLU A 91 19.99 -48.92 -6.96
CA GLU A 91 21.00 -47.86 -6.91
C GLU A 91 20.40 -46.48 -7.23
N ILE A 92 19.62 -46.38 -8.32
CA ILE A 92 18.96 -45.12 -8.70
C ILE A 92 17.90 -44.74 -7.65
N ALA A 93 17.13 -45.69 -7.12
CA ALA A 93 16.18 -45.42 -6.05
C ALA A 93 16.85 -44.86 -4.79
N THR A 94 18.02 -45.42 -4.42
CA THR A 94 18.81 -44.97 -3.27
C THR A 94 19.31 -43.54 -3.51
N ARG A 95 19.90 -43.27 -4.66
CA ARG A 95 20.37 -41.92 -5.04
C ARG A 95 19.22 -40.90 -5.07
N LEU A 96 18.08 -41.24 -5.67
CA LEU A 96 16.90 -40.37 -5.70
C LEU A 96 16.30 -40.15 -4.30
N LYS A 97 16.45 -41.11 -3.38
CA LYS A 97 16.03 -40.95 -1.99
C LYS A 97 16.96 -39.98 -1.26
N GLU A 98 18.28 -40.16 -1.40
CA GLU A 98 19.29 -39.26 -0.84
C GLU A 98 19.14 -37.83 -1.36
N GLN A 99 18.99 -37.65 -2.68
CA GLN A 99 18.76 -36.34 -3.30
C GLN A 99 17.47 -35.66 -2.81
N ARG A 100 16.37 -36.43 -2.68
CA ARG A 100 15.12 -35.89 -2.12
C ARG A 100 15.29 -35.48 -0.67
N GLN A 101 16.02 -36.27 0.11
CA GLN A 101 16.29 -35.94 1.51
C GLN A 101 17.15 -34.68 1.62
N SER A 102 18.24 -34.57 0.85
CA SER A 102 19.10 -33.38 0.86
C SER A 102 18.35 -32.13 0.40
N LEU A 103 17.55 -32.24 -0.67
CA LEU A 103 16.71 -31.14 -1.13
C LEU A 103 15.66 -30.76 -0.09
N SER A 104 15.06 -31.73 0.60
CA SER A 104 14.08 -31.46 1.66
C SER A 104 14.73 -30.77 2.86
N GLU A 105 15.95 -31.18 3.23
CA GLU A 105 16.73 -30.54 4.29
C GLU A 105 17.13 -29.11 3.91
N GLU A 106 17.57 -28.88 2.67
CA GLU A 106 17.87 -27.55 2.14
C GLU A 106 16.62 -26.65 2.10
N LEU A 107 15.51 -27.15 1.56
CA LEU A 107 14.22 -26.43 1.55
C LEU A 107 13.74 -26.12 2.95
N ARG A 108 13.94 -27.04 3.90
CA ARG A 108 13.61 -26.81 5.31
C ARG A 108 14.49 -25.74 5.92
N GLN A 109 15.80 -25.74 5.66
CA GLN A 109 16.70 -24.70 6.16
C GLN A 109 16.37 -23.32 5.59
N VAL A 110 16.04 -23.24 4.29
CA VAL A 110 15.59 -22.00 3.65
C VAL A 110 14.28 -21.53 4.29
N ALA A 111 13.30 -22.42 4.44
CA ALA A 111 12.04 -22.10 5.09
C ALA A 111 12.22 -21.67 6.56
N ASP A 112 13.09 -22.33 7.32
CA ASP A 112 13.40 -22.00 8.71
C ASP A 112 14.12 -20.63 8.80
N ALA A 113 14.98 -20.29 7.83
CA ALA A 113 15.65 -19.01 7.76
C ALA A 113 14.70 -17.87 7.34
N GLU A 114 13.84 -18.10 6.35
CA GLU A 114 12.82 -17.15 5.88
C GLU A 114 11.70 -16.93 6.91
N SER A 115 11.46 -17.92 7.76
CA SER A 115 10.51 -17.84 8.87
C SER A 115 11.18 -17.58 10.22
N ALA A 116 12.46 -17.22 10.24
CA ALA A 116 13.10 -16.72 11.46
C ALA A 116 12.52 -15.35 11.83
N ALA A 117 12.55 -14.98 13.12
CA ALA A 117 12.15 -13.63 13.54
C ALA A 117 12.99 -12.55 12.84
N ALA A 118 12.50 -11.31 12.83
CA ALA A 118 13.23 -10.20 12.23
C ALA A 118 14.63 -10.03 12.85
N PRO A 119 15.62 -9.54 12.09
CA PRO A 119 16.94 -9.21 12.65
C PRO A 119 16.81 -8.22 13.81
N ASP A 120 17.56 -8.45 14.89
CA ASP A 120 17.68 -7.55 16.03
C ASP A 120 19.16 -7.11 16.20
N PRO A 121 19.51 -5.82 16.07
CA PRO A 121 18.62 -4.68 15.85
C PRO A 121 18.09 -4.62 14.42
N LEU A 122 16.88 -4.09 14.29
CA LEU A 122 16.24 -3.92 12.99
C LEU A 122 17.00 -2.90 12.15
N PRO A 123 17.12 -3.13 10.82
CA PRO A 123 17.77 -2.20 9.93
C PRO A 123 17.04 -0.86 9.94
N THR A 124 17.74 0.20 10.33
CA THR A 124 17.23 1.57 10.29
C THR A 124 17.53 2.18 8.92
N PRO A 125 16.56 2.86 8.26
CA PRO A 125 16.83 3.57 7.02
C PRO A 125 17.93 4.64 7.20
N PRO A 126 18.64 5.01 6.11
CA PRO A 126 19.62 6.09 6.16
C PRO A 126 18.97 7.39 6.66
N ALA A 127 19.63 8.07 7.60
CA ALA A 127 19.15 9.34 8.11
C ALA A 127 18.99 10.38 6.97
N PRO A 128 17.88 11.14 6.96
CA PRO A 128 17.70 12.24 6.02
C PRO A 128 18.65 13.40 6.33
N PRO A 129 18.80 14.37 5.40
CA PRO A 129 19.38 15.67 5.74
C PRO A 129 18.69 16.28 6.97
N ALA A 130 19.43 17.05 7.76
CA ALA A 130 18.86 17.71 8.94
C ALA A 130 17.69 18.63 8.56
N TYR A 131 16.70 18.70 9.44
CA TYR A 131 15.53 19.57 9.27
C TYR A 131 15.96 21.04 9.12
N GLN A 132 15.33 21.75 8.17
CA GLN A 132 15.53 23.19 8.00
C GLN A 132 14.20 23.92 8.24
N PRO A 133 14.08 24.72 9.31
CA PRO A 133 12.89 25.51 9.59
C PRO A 133 12.56 26.48 8.44
N LEU A 134 11.26 26.69 8.20
CA LEU A 134 10.80 27.64 7.20
C LEU A 134 11.13 29.07 7.65
N ALA A 135 11.83 29.83 6.81
CA ALA A 135 12.15 31.22 7.12
C ALA A 135 10.93 32.14 6.91
N PRO A 136 10.76 33.18 7.74
CA PRO A 136 9.72 34.17 7.51
C PRO A 136 10.04 35.05 6.29
N ASN A 137 8.99 35.59 5.66
CA ASN A 137 9.03 36.51 4.52
C ASN A 137 9.63 35.94 3.23
N LEU A 138 9.67 34.62 3.09
CA LEU A 138 10.04 33.99 1.82
C LEU A 138 9.06 34.40 0.71
N PRO A 139 9.54 34.54 -0.54
CA PRO A 139 8.66 34.57 -1.68
C PRO A 139 7.93 33.22 -1.78
N ILE A 140 6.71 33.22 -2.35
CA ILE A 140 5.81 32.07 -2.25
C ILE A 140 6.35 30.82 -2.95
N ASP A 141 7.06 30.99 -4.06
CA ASP A 141 7.74 29.91 -4.79
C ASP A 141 8.81 29.24 -3.94
N GLU A 142 9.70 30.01 -3.31
CA GLU A 142 10.72 29.47 -2.38
C GLU A 142 10.08 28.81 -1.16
N ALA A 143 9.00 29.38 -0.62
CA ALA A 143 8.28 28.79 0.52
C ALA A 143 7.69 27.42 0.17
N ILE A 144 7.05 27.29 -1.01
CA ILE A 144 6.49 26.03 -1.49
C ILE A 144 7.61 25.02 -1.74
N GLU A 145 8.68 25.41 -2.42
CA GLU A 145 9.82 24.53 -2.70
C GLU A 145 10.44 24.01 -1.40
N GLN A 146 10.64 24.87 -0.40
CA GLN A 146 11.18 24.46 0.90
C GLN A 146 10.23 23.50 1.62
N ILE A 147 8.93 23.78 1.67
CA ILE A 147 7.93 22.87 2.27
C ILE A 147 7.96 21.51 1.57
N GLN A 148 7.94 21.48 0.24
CA GLN A 148 7.98 20.25 -0.54
C GLN A 148 9.28 19.46 -0.31
N SER A 149 10.42 20.16 -0.31
CA SER A 149 11.70 19.52 -0.06
C SER A 149 11.75 18.90 1.34
N GLN A 150 11.28 19.60 2.38
CA GLN A 150 11.28 19.07 3.75
C GLN A 150 10.34 17.86 3.88
N ILE A 151 9.13 17.93 3.30
CA ILE A 151 8.21 16.77 3.27
C ILE A 151 8.84 15.59 2.54
N ARG A 152 9.51 15.81 1.41
CA ARG A 152 10.18 14.75 0.64
C ARG A 152 11.29 14.08 1.45
N GLU A 153 12.04 14.85 2.23
CA GLU A 153 13.05 14.33 3.15
C GLU A 153 12.45 13.73 4.45
N GLY A 154 11.12 13.70 4.57
CA GLY A 154 10.40 13.05 5.68
C GLY A 154 10.09 13.96 6.86
N HIS A 155 10.38 15.26 6.77
CA HIS A 155 10.20 16.21 7.86
C HIS A 155 8.80 16.79 7.90
N LEU A 156 7.91 16.17 8.69
CA LEU A 156 6.53 16.62 8.89
C LEU A 156 6.42 17.91 9.72
N ALA A 157 7.45 18.24 10.51
CA ALA A 157 7.52 19.47 11.29
C ALA A 157 7.27 20.74 10.46
N VAL A 158 7.65 20.72 9.18
CA VAL A 158 7.47 21.85 8.27
C VAL A 158 6.01 22.25 8.10
N VAL A 159 5.05 21.35 8.30
CA VAL A 159 3.62 21.67 8.20
C VAL A 159 3.18 22.58 9.35
N VAL A 160 3.64 22.30 10.57
CA VAL A 160 3.37 23.16 11.73
C VAL A 160 4.21 24.44 11.63
N ASP A 161 5.45 24.33 11.17
CA ASP A 161 6.34 25.48 11.00
C ASP A 161 6.02 26.37 9.79
N ALA A 162 5.07 25.96 8.94
CA ALA A 162 4.48 26.81 7.93
C ALA A 162 3.41 27.76 8.49
N LEU A 163 2.88 27.49 9.69
CA LEU A 163 1.87 28.36 10.32
C LEU A 163 2.51 29.64 10.87
N PRO A 164 1.79 30.78 10.92
CA PRO A 164 2.23 31.97 11.64
C PRO A 164 2.54 31.69 13.12
N PRO A 165 3.50 32.40 13.74
CA PRO A 165 3.80 32.28 15.17
C PRO A 165 2.57 32.42 16.09
N SER A 166 1.66 33.35 15.80
CA SER A 166 0.39 33.48 16.56
C SER A 166 -0.44 32.20 16.50
N PHE A 167 -0.58 31.60 15.31
CA PHE A 167 -1.36 30.38 15.12
C PHE A 167 -0.71 29.19 15.82
N ARG A 168 0.62 29.08 15.81
CA ARG A 168 1.35 28.04 16.55
C ARG A 168 1.13 28.16 18.06
N SER A 169 1.15 29.39 18.59
CA SER A 169 0.89 29.64 20.01
C SER A 169 -0.55 29.25 20.39
N GLU A 170 -1.53 29.59 19.56
CA GLU A 170 -2.93 29.19 19.79
C GLU A 170 -3.12 27.68 19.72
N LEU A 171 -2.45 26.98 18.78
CA LEU A 171 -2.42 25.52 18.75
C LEU A 171 -1.78 24.90 19.98
N ASP A 172 -0.65 25.43 20.44
CA ASP A 172 0.03 24.93 21.64
C ASP A 172 -0.89 25.05 22.88
N GLN A 173 -1.60 26.17 23.03
CA GLN A 173 -2.58 26.38 24.10
C GLN A 173 -3.78 25.44 24.00
N LEU A 174 -4.33 25.28 22.79
CA LEU A 174 -5.46 24.40 22.55
C LEU A 174 -5.11 22.93 22.84
N VAL A 175 -3.92 22.49 22.43
CA VAL A 175 -3.43 21.14 22.70
C VAL A 175 -3.11 20.95 24.19
N ASP A 176 -2.52 21.94 24.86
CA ASP A 176 -2.33 21.87 26.32
C ASP A 176 -3.66 21.68 27.05
N LEU A 177 -4.67 22.48 26.70
CA LEU A 177 -6.03 22.34 27.23
C LEU A 177 -6.60 20.95 26.93
N ALA A 178 -6.49 20.47 25.68
CA ALA A 178 -6.98 19.14 25.30
C ALA A 178 -6.30 18.02 26.11
N MET A 179 -4.96 18.07 26.25
CA MET A 179 -4.19 17.11 27.04
C MET A 179 -4.54 17.16 28.53
N GLN A 180 -5.03 18.30 29.03
CA GLN A 180 -5.51 18.44 30.40
C GLN A 180 -6.88 17.77 30.63
N LYS A 181 -7.71 17.67 29.58
CA LYS A 181 -9.03 17.00 29.64
C LYS A 181 -8.94 15.48 29.50
N ILE A 182 -7.94 14.99 28.77
CA ILE A 182 -7.76 13.56 28.49
C ILE A 182 -7.47 12.78 29.78
N ASP A 183 -8.13 11.62 29.93
CA ASP A 183 -7.70 10.62 30.90
C ASP A 183 -6.34 10.05 30.49
N ALA A 184 -5.29 10.46 31.21
CA ALA A 184 -3.92 10.07 30.90
C ALA A 184 -3.68 8.56 30.96
N ASN A 185 -4.40 7.83 31.83
CA ASN A 185 -4.27 6.39 31.95
C ASN A 185 -4.88 5.70 30.72
N GLU A 186 -6.08 6.10 30.29
CA GLU A 186 -6.69 5.57 29.07
C GLU A 186 -5.85 5.89 27.82
N TRP A 187 -5.34 7.10 27.73
CA TRP A 187 -4.47 7.54 26.63
C TRP A 187 -3.18 6.71 26.58
N ASN A 188 -2.50 6.55 27.71
CA ASN A 188 -1.25 5.77 27.79
C ASN A 188 -1.51 4.30 27.43
N GLN A 189 -2.58 3.69 27.93
CA GLN A 189 -2.96 2.32 27.55
C GLN A 189 -3.31 2.20 26.06
N GLY A 190 -3.92 3.23 25.46
CA GLY A 190 -4.19 3.26 24.02
C GLY A 190 -2.90 3.28 23.21
N ASN A 191 -1.93 4.10 23.61
CA ASN A 191 -0.61 4.17 22.97
C ASN A 191 0.21 2.90 23.15
N GLU A 192 0.19 2.30 24.34
CA GLU A 192 0.87 1.03 24.60
C GLU A 192 0.34 -0.09 23.71
N ARG A 193 -0.99 -0.17 23.55
CA ARG A 193 -1.65 -1.12 22.63
C ARG A 193 -1.22 -0.91 21.18
N LEU A 194 -1.20 0.33 20.72
CA LEU A 194 -0.75 0.65 19.37
C LEU A 194 0.74 0.35 19.20
N TYR A 195 1.57 0.66 20.20
CA TYR A 195 2.99 0.35 20.20
C TYR A 195 3.23 -1.16 20.07
N ARG A 196 2.56 -1.98 20.90
CA ARG A 196 2.64 -3.44 20.83
C ARG A 196 2.27 -4.00 19.46
N LEU A 197 1.24 -3.45 18.81
CA LEU A 197 0.89 -3.80 17.43
C LEU A 197 2.04 -3.56 16.46
N VAL A 198 2.54 -2.32 16.43
CA VAL A 198 3.56 -1.93 15.46
C VAL A 198 4.89 -2.62 15.76
N ASP A 199 5.20 -2.85 17.03
CA ASP A 199 6.33 -3.64 17.49
C ASP A 199 6.23 -5.09 16.99
N LEU A 200 5.06 -5.73 17.12
CA LEU A 200 4.81 -7.07 16.58
C LEU A 200 4.99 -7.11 15.06
N ILE A 201 4.43 -6.14 14.33
CA ILE A 201 4.56 -6.08 12.85
C ILE A 201 6.03 -6.03 12.44
N VAL A 202 6.81 -5.18 13.12
CA VAL A 202 8.22 -4.97 12.80
C VAL A 202 9.06 -6.18 13.22
N THR A 203 8.86 -6.73 14.42
CA THR A 203 9.66 -7.86 14.95
C THR A 203 9.30 -9.21 14.34
N ARG A 204 8.07 -9.36 13.85
CA ARG A 204 7.57 -10.59 13.20
C ARG A 204 7.39 -10.43 11.69
N GLN A 205 8.06 -9.47 11.06
CA GLN A 205 7.92 -9.17 9.63
C GLN A 205 8.07 -10.43 8.74
N ASN A 206 9.10 -11.24 9.00
CA ASN A 206 9.38 -12.47 8.26
C ASN A 206 8.26 -13.51 8.43
N TRP A 207 7.69 -13.61 9.64
CA TRP A 207 6.56 -14.50 9.92
C TRP A 207 5.30 -14.06 9.18
N ILE A 208 5.06 -12.75 9.12
CA ILE A 208 3.94 -12.18 8.37
C ILE A 208 4.11 -12.43 6.87
N GLN A 209 5.30 -12.20 6.32
CA GLN A 209 5.60 -12.35 4.90
C GLN A 209 5.61 -13.80 4.42
N SER A 210 5.98 -14.74 5.29
CA SER A 210 5.95 -16.18 5.03
C SER A 210 4.57 -16.82 5.17
N HIS A 211 3.55 -16.05 5.56
CA HIS A 211 2.21 -16.61 5.77
C HIS A 211 1.65 -17.19 4.45
N PRO A 212 1.22 -18.47 4.41
CA PRO A 212 0.83 -19.14 3.15
C PRO A 212 -0.26 -18.42 2.34
N ARG A 213 -1.23 -17.79 3.02
CA ARG A 213 -2.30 -17.00 2.38
C ARG A 213 -1.85 -15.65 1.82
N LEU A 214 -0.71 -15.12 2.27
CA LEU A 214 -0.19 -13.80 1.90
C LEU A 214 0.98 -13.92 0.91
N ALA A 215 1.77 -14.98 1.05
CA ALA A 215 2.85 -15.35 0.13
C ALA A 215 2.35 -15.96 -1.19
N SER A 216 1.04 -16.00 -1.44
CA SER A 216 0.49 -16.59 -2.67
C SER A 216 0.98 -15.84 -3.91
N GLY A 217 1.79 -16.50 -4.75
CA GLY A 217 2.43 -15.90 -5.93
C GLY A 217 3.37 -16.87 -6.65
N ASP A 218 4.03 -16.41 -7.71
CA ASP A 218 5.14 -17.13 -8.35
C ASP A 218 6.29 -17.28 -7.34
N PRO A 219 6.86 -18.48 -7.12
CA PRO A 219 8.03 -18.66 -6.26
C PRO A 219 9.23 -17.76 -6.60
N ASN A 220 9.29 -17.24 -7.83
CA ASN A 220 10.38 -16.40 -8.32
C ASN A 220 10.07 -14.89 -8.26
N SER A 221 8.90 -14.48 -7.77
CA SER A 221 8.51 -13.07 -7.63
C SER A 221 7.91 -12.82 -6.25
N PRO A 222 8.30 -11.75 -5.54
CA PRO A 222 7.60 -11.38 -4.32
C PRO A 222 6.10 -11.21 -4.62
N SER A 223 5.26 -11.68 -3.70
CA SER A 223 3.81 -11.48 -3.84
C SER A 223 3.50 -9.98 -3.77
N ALA A 224 2.41 -9.54 -4.40
CA ALA A 224 1.97 -8.14 -4.31
C ALA A 224 1.75 -7.69 -2.85
N PHE A 225 1.43 -8.62 -1.96
CA PHE A 225 1.38 -8.36 -0.53
C PHE A 225 2.78 -8.10 0.04
N ASN A 226 3.77 -8.94 -0.24
CA ASN A 226 5.13 -8.75 0.26
C ASN A 226 5.74 -7.43 -0.24
N GLU A 227 5.50 -7.08 -1.52
CA GLU A 227 5.91 -5.78 -2.06
C GLU A 227 5.24 -4.61 -1.32
N ALA A 228 3.92 -4.64 -1.14
CA ALA A 228 3.21 -3.62 -0.38
C ALA A 228 3.65 -3.60 1.10
N PHE A 229 3.97 -4.76 1.66
CA PHE A 229 4.44 -4.87 3.02
C PHE A 229 5.78 -4.16 3.19
N ASP A 230 6.74 -4.41 2.30
CA ASP A 230 8.07 -3.79 2.34
C ASP A 230 8.07 -2.30 1.96
N GLU A 231 7.29 -1.91 0.95
CA GLU A 231 7.29 -0.52 0.44
C GLU A 231 6.39 0.42 1.27
N LEU A 232 5.36 -0.09 1.96
CA LEU A 232 4.35 0.73 2.65
C LEU A 232 4.17 0.35 4.12
N ILE A 233 3.81 -0.91 4.41
CA ILE A 233 3.38 -1.30 5.77
C ILE A 233 4.54 -1.21 6.75
N LEU A 234 5.70 -1.76 6.38
CA LEU A 234 6.87 -1.83 7.24
C LEU A 234 7.47 -0.43 7.52
N PRO A 235 7.62 0.49 6.54
CA PRO A 235 8.02 1.87 6.83
C PRO A 235 7.02 2.60 7.73
N ILE A 236 5.70 2.44 7.51
CA ILE A 236 4.68 3.02 8.40
C ILE A 236 4.79 2.44 9.82
N ALA A 237 4.91 1.13 9.96
CA ALA A 237 5.01 0.46 11.25
C ALA A 237 6.27 0.91 12.00
N ASN A 238 7.41 1.03 11.32
CA ASN A 238 8.62 1.55 11.94
C ASN A 238 8.51 3.06 12.28
N ALA A 239 7.87 3.87 11.43
CA ALA A 239 7.62 5.28 11.72
C ALA A 239 6.75 5.43 12.98
N LEU A 240 5.67 4.65 13.08
CA LEU A 240 4.81 4.62 14.25
C LEU A 240 5.57 4.11 15.47
N ARG A 241 6.30 3.00 15.38
CA ARG A 241 7.09 2.46 16.49
C ARG A 241 8.11 3.47 17.02
N SER A 242 8.81 4.18 16.13
CA SER A 242 9.76 5.23 16.50
C SER A 242 9.05 6.46 17.11
N GLY A 243 7.91 6.86 16.55
CA GLY A 243 7.14 8.01 17.03
C GLY A 243 6.49 7.75 18.40
N LEU A 244 6.04 6.51 18.63
CA LEU A 244 5.35 6.04 19.83
C LEU A 244 6.28 5.47 20.91
N ALA A 245 7.60 5.46 20.69
CA ALA A 245 8.58 4.94 21.65
C ALA A 245 8.38 5.54 23.06
N ASP A 246 8.70 4.75 24.09
CA ASP A 246 8.31 4.99 25.49
C ASP A 246 8.38 6.45 25.95
N ASP A 247 7.31 6.88 26.62
CA ASP A 247 7.05 8.23 27.13
C ASP A 247 6.92 9.35 26.08
N ALA A 248 7.16 9.08 24.79
CA ALA A 248 7.10 10.10 23.75
C ALA A 248 5.73 10.73 23.59
N MET A 249 4.68 9.93 23.71
CA MET A 249 3.30 10.35 23.43
C MET A 249 2.50 10.66 24.69
N THR A 250 3.09 10.71 25.88
CA THR A 250 2.29 10.97 27.10
C THR A 250 1.72 12.40 27.12
N PRO A 251 0.53 12.62 27.70
CA PRO A 251 -0.05 13.96 27.77
C PRO A 251 0.88 14.93 28.48
N ASP A 252 1.53 14.50 29.56
CA ASP A 252 2.50 15.32 30.31
C ASP A 252 3.70 15.75 29.46
N ASN A 253 4.26 14.85 28.65
CA ASN A 253 5.40 15.18 27.78
C ASN A 253 4.98 16.17 26.68
N ILE A 254 3.81 15.97 26.07
CA ILE A 254 3.27 16.90 25.05
C ILE A 254 3.08 18.29 25.66
N ARG A 255 2.48 18.38 26.86
CA ARG A 255 2.25 19.64 27.58
C ARG A 255 3.54 20.32 27.99
N GLN A 256 4.49 19.58 28.55
CA GLN A 256 5.76 20.12 29.01
C GLN A 256 6.58 20.73 27.88
N LYS A 257 6.59 20.11 26.70
CA LYS A 257 7.34 20.59 25.53
C LYS A 257 6.59 21.67 24.74
N GLY A 258 5.27 21.65 24.81
CA GLY A 258 4.39 22.34 23.86
C GLY A 258 4.26 21.52 22.57
N PHE A 259 3.06 21.54 21.97
CA PHE A 259 2.73 20.71 20.81
C PHE A 259 3.68 20.92 19.63
N THR A 260 4.01 22.16 19.30
CA THR A 260 4.87 22.50 18.17
C THR A 260 6.28 21.91 18.32
N ASN A 261 6.90 22.05 19.49
CA ASN A 261 8.21 21.46 19.75
C ASN A 261 8.15 19.93 19.82
N TRP A 262 7.09 19.39 20.42
CA TRP A 262 6.85 17.96 20.44
C TRP A 262 6.75 17.39 19.01
N VAL A 263 6.02 18.05 18.10
CA VAL A 263 5.94 17.64 16.68
C VAL A 263 7.32 17.68 16.01
N ARG A 264 8.16 18.69 16.29
CA ARG A 264 9.53 18.76 15.76
C ARG A 264 10.38 17.57 16.19
N ASP A 265 10.40 17.27 17.50
CA ASP A 265 11.12 16.13 18.05
C ASP A 265 10.64 14.81 17.45
N ARG A 266 9.32 14.64 17.30
CA ARG A 266 8.75 13.43 16.70
C ARG A 266 9.08 13.35 15.21
N SER A 267 8.96 14.45 14.47
CA SER A 267 9.27 14.54 13.05
C SER A 267 10.69 14.04 12.78
N GLU A 268 11.68 14.48 13.55
CA GLU A 268 13.08 14.06 13.36
C GLU A 268 13.24 12.54 13.55
N SER A 269 12.57 11.96 14.55
CA SER A 269 12.63 10.52 14.81
C SER A 269 11.99 9.67 13.71
N VAL A 270 10.93 10.17 13.07
CA VAL A 270 10.18 9.42 12.04
C VAL A 270 10.64 9.72 10.61
N ALA A 271 11.42 10.78 10.41
CA ALA A 271 11.82 11.25 9.08
C ALA A 271 12.51 10.20 8.19
N PRO A 272 13.42 9.32 8.69
CA PRO A 272 14.02 8.28 7.86
C PRO A 272 12.98 7.36 7.19
N TYR A 273 11.91 7.03 7.91
CA TYR A 273 10.84 6.15 7.45
C TYR A 273 9.86 6.87 6.53
N PHE A 274 9.49 8.11 6.85
CA PHE A 274 8.66 8.93 5.96
C PHE A 274 9.37 9.23 4.63
N ARG A 275 10.68 9.45 4.64
CA ARG A 275 11.48 9.59 3.42
C ARG A 275 11.42 8.34 2.54
N GLN A 276 11.45 7.16 3.14
CA GLN A 276 11.30 5.92 2.39
C GLN A 276 9.91 5.85 1.72
N LEU A 277 8.85 6.21 2.46
CA LEU A 277 7.49 6.28 1.93
C LEU A 277 7.34 7.29 0.80
N THR A 278 7.87 8.51 0.96
CA THR A 278 7.81 9.52 -0.10
C THR A 278 8.60 9.08 -1.33
N GLN A 279 9.75 8.44 -1.18
CA GLN A 279 10.52 7.91 -2.32
C GLN A 279 9.83 6.74 -3.03
N ALA A 280 9.11 5.88 -2.29
CA ALA A 280 8.36 4.77 -2.87
C ALA A 280 7.13 5.24 -3.67
N PHE A 281 6.43 6.27 -3.18
CA PHE A 281 5.12 6.68 -3.71
C PHE A 281 5.09 8.03 -4.45
N ALA A 282 6.14 8.85 -4.40
CA ALA A 282 6.21 10.09 -5.18
C ALA A 282 6.51 9.77 -6.66
N SER A 283 5.50 9.32 -7.40
CA SER A 283 5.61 9.02 -8.84
C SER A 283 5.65 10.28 -9.71
N SER A 284 5.26 11.43 -9.16
CA SER A 284 5.53 12.77 -9.71
C SER A 284 5.24 13.79 -8.63
N ASP A 285 6.25 14.58 -8.24
CA ASP A 285 6.02 15.68 -7.31
C ASP A 285 4.91 16.58 -7.88
N PRO A 286 3.84 16.88 -7.12
CA PRO A 286 2.87 17.86 -7.55
C PRO A 286 3.61 19.20 -7.69
N GLN A 287 3.94 19.57 -8.92
CA GLN A 287 4.52 20.87 -9.21
C GLN A 287 3.43 21.89 -8.99
N TRP A 288 3.58 22.76 -7.99
CA TRP A 288 2.70 23.91 -7.80
C TRP A 288 3.32 25.11 -8.51
N GLU A 289 2.50 25.82 -9.27
CA GLU A 289 2.89 27.04 -9.97
C GLU A 289 2.13 28.22 -9.38
N VAL A 290 2.81 29.37 -9.28
CA VAL A 290 2.19 30.63 -8.89
C VAL A 290 1.44 31.19 -10.09
N ALA A 291 0.10 31.15 -10.04
CA ALA A 291 -0.78 31.64 -11.09
C ALA A 291 -0.91 33.17 -11.07
N SER A 292 -0.93 33.78 -9.88
CA SER A 292 -0.92 35.22 -9.68
C SER A 292 -0.32 35.60 -8.33
N PHE A 293 0.29 36.78 -8.25
CA PHE A 293 0.91 37.31 -7.05
C PHE A 293 0.59 38.80 -6.89
N GLN A 294 0.10 39.18 -5.72
CA GLN A 294 -0.23 40.56 -5.33
C GLN A 294 0.17 40.79 -3.88
N GLU A 295 1.35 41.38 -3.67
CA GLU A 295 1.91 41.73 -2.35
C GLU A 295 1.81 40.60 -1.30
N ASP A 296 0.73 40.59 -0.52
CA ASP A 296 0.47 39.64 0.55
C ASP A 296 -0.57 38.56 0.19
N THR A 297 -0.96 38.46 -1.07
CA THR A 297 -1.87 37.45 -1.59
C THR A 297 -1.29 36.79 -2.84
N ALA A 298 -1.56 35.51 -3.00
CA ALA A 298 -1.12 34.76 -4.16
C ALA A 298 -2.12 33.66 -4.50
N THR A 299 -2.18 33.27 -5.76
CA THR A 299 -2.97 32.12 -6.20
C THR A 299 -2.01 31.09 -6.73
N ILE A 300 -2.09 29.87 -6.21
CA ILE A 300 -1.29 28.74 -6.66
C ILE A 300 -2.19 27.76 -7.41
N GLN A 301 -1.62 27.07 -8.39
CA GLN A 301 -2.32 26.03 -9.17
C GLN A 301 -1.40 24.83 -9.34
N ARG A 302 -1.97 23.63 -9.43
CA ARG A 302 -1.17 22.46 -9.80
C ARG A 302 -0.77 22.58 -11.26
N ALA A 303 0.52 22.49 -11.56
CA ALA A 303 1.03 22.41 -12.92
C ALA A 303 0.33 21.25 -13.63
N GLY A 304 -0.22 21.52 -14.81
CA GLY A 304 -1.00 20.52 -15.54
C GLY A 304 -0.11 19.32 -15.92
N SER A 305 -0.35 18.15 -15.34
CA SER A 305 0.34 16.90 -15.71
C SER A 305 -0.25 16.23 -16.96
N GLY A 306 -1.03 16.96 -17.76
CA GLY A 306 -1.73 16.40 -18.90
C GLY A 306 -0.83 16.37 -20.14
N SER A 307 -0.39 15.17 -20.55
CA SER A 307 -0.14 14.92 -21.98
C SER A 307 -1.38 15.39 -22.75
N GLN A 308 -1.24 16.36 -23.65
CA GLN A 308 -2.35 16.83 -24.49
C GLN A 308 -3.05 15.64 -25.13
N GLN A 309 -4.25 15.30 -24.67
CA GLN A 309 -5.08 14.34 -25.40
C GLN A 309 -5.39 14.96 -26.78
N PRO A 310 -5.24 14.21 -27.89
CA PRO A 310 -5.56 14.71 -29.21
C PRO A 310 -6.99 15.26 -29.25
N GLY A 311 -7.14 16.58 -29.36
CA GLY A 311 -8.44 17.27 -29.35
C GLY A 311 -8.67 18.24 -28.17
N GLN A 312 -7.89 18.17 -27.08
CA GLN A 312 -7.94 19.18 -26.02
C GLN A 312 -7.05 20.38 -26.35
N ARG A 313 -7.67 21.53 -26.67
CA ARG A 313 -6.97 22.78 -27.03
C ARG A 313 -6.25 23.47 -25.86
N ARG A 314 -6.47 23.03 -24.61
CA ARG A 314 -5.78 23.55 -23.42
C ARG A 314 -5.53 22.41 -22.41
N PRO A 315 -4.34 22.32 -21.81
CA PRO A 315 -4.12 21.38 -20.71
C PRO A 315 -5.08 21.71 -19.57
N ASN A 316 -5.64 20.66 -18.95
CA ASN A 316 -6.53 20.80 -17.80
C ASN A 316 -5.75 21.48 -16.66
N ARG A 317 -6.09 22.73 -16.34
CA ARG A 317 -5.50 23.44 -15.19
C ARG A 317 -6.17 22.89 -13.94
N GLY A 318 -5.35 22.44 -12.98
CA GLY A 318 -5.85 21.93 -11.70
C GLY A 318 -6.60 23.01 -10.90
N PRO A 319 -7.23 22.64 -9.78
CA PRO A 319 -7.85 23.60 -8.88
C PRO A 319 -6.84 24.66 -8.45
N THR A 320 -7.30 25.91 -8.40
CA THR A 320 -6.54 27.05 -7.87
C THR A 320 -6.79 27.19 -6.38
N HIS A 321 -5.76 27.48 -5.61
CA HIS A 321 -5.85 27.77 -4.18
C HIS A 321 -5.32 29.18 -3.89
N GLU A 322 -6.07 29.93 -3.11
CA GLU A 322 -5.66 31.26 -2.65
C GLU A 322 -4.82 31.13 -1.38
N MET A 323 -3.72 31.86 -1.37
CA MET A 323 -2.73 31.94 -0.30
C MET A 323 -2.65 33.40 0.17
N VAL A 324 -2.49 33.60 1.46
CA VAL A 324 -2.30 34.91 2.09
C VAL A 324 -1.08 34.87 2.99
N ARG A 325 -0.35 35.97 3.06
CA ARG A 325 0.77 36.14 3.97
C ARG A 325 0.29 36.67 5.32
N VAL A 326 0.58 35.93 6.39
CA VAL A 326 0.28 36.30 7.77
C VAL A 326 1.57 36.18 8.59
N GLU A 327 2.00 37.27 9.23
CA GLU A 327 3.24 37.34 10.02
C GLU A 327 4.50 36.84 9.25
N GLY A 328 4.52 37.04 7.93
CA GLY A 328 5.60 36.59 7.07
C GLY A 328 5.48 35.15 6.55
N TYR A 329 4.42 34.41 6.87
CA TYR A 329 4.22 33.03 6.43
C TYR A 329 3.07 32.91 5.43
N TRP A 330 3.21 32.07 4.41
CA TRP A 330 2.17 31.80 3.42
C TRP A 330 1.25 30.69 3.90
N ILE A 331 -0.03 30.99 4.08
CA ILE A 331 -1.07 30.02 4.44
C ILE A 331 -2.27 30.11 3.49
N PRO A 332 -3.05 29.02 3.33
CA PRO A 332 -4.29 29.09 2.58
C PRO A 332 -5.22 30.16 3.15
N LYS A 333 -5.83 30.99 2.28
CA LYS A 333 -6.73 32.07 2.71
C LYS A 333 -7.89 31.55 3.57
N ALA A 334 -8.47 30.41 3.18
CA ALA A 334 -9.52 29.76 3.96
C ALA A 334 -9.06 29.39 5.38
N LEU A 335 -7.80 29.02 5.59
CA LEU A 335 -7.26 28.78 6.92
C LEU A 335 -7.15 30.10 7.69
N ALA A 336 -6.57 31.14 7.10
CA ALA A 336 -6.42 32.45 7.74
C ALA A 336 -7.78 33.03 8.19
N ASP A 337 -8.80 32.93 7.34
CA ASP A 337 -10.11 33.53 7.57
C ASP A 337 -10.94 32.76 8.64
N HIS A 338 -10.69 31.46 8.83
CA HIS A 338 -11.50 30.59 9.71
C HIS A 338 -10.78 30.13 10.99
N PHE A 339 -9.46 30.15 11.02
CA PHE A 339 -8.68 29.60 12.12
C PHE A 339 -9.02 30.22 13.48
N PRO A 340 -9.11 31.57 13.66
CA PRO A 340 -9.39 32.15 14.97
C PRO A 340 -10.74 31.71 15.54
N LYS A 341 -11.77 31.70 14.68
CA LYS A 341 -13.12 31.25 15.06
C LYS A 341 -13.12 29.78 15.43
N TRP A 342 -12.40 28.95 14.66
CA TRP A 342 -12.28 27.54 14.94
C TRP A 342 -11.58 27.30 16.30
N VAL A 343 -10.48 28.01 16.60
CA VAL A 343 -9.79 27.91 17.91
C VAL A 343 -10.72 28.30 19.05
N GLU A 344 -11.47 29.40 18.91
CA GLU A 344 -12.45 29.83 19.92
C GLU A 344 -13.53 28.75 20.16
N GLU A 345 -14.12 28.23 19.09
CA GLU A 345 -15.15 27.17 19.16
C GLU A 345 -14.60 25.88 19.81
N GLN A 346 -13.37 25.47 19.49
CA GLN A 346 -12.76 24.29 20.11
C GLN A 346 -12.40 24.53 21.57
N THR A 347 -11.89 25.71 21.91
CA THR A 347 -11.55 26.07 23.29
C THR A 347 -12.79 26.00 24.17
N GLN A 348 -13.90 26.61 23.75
CA GLN A 348 -15.17 26.57 24.49
C GLN A 348 -15.68 25.14 24.70
N LYS A 349 -15.55 24.27 23.67
CA LYS A 349 -15.94 22.86 23.78
C LYS A 349 -15.08 22.11 24.80
N LEU A 350 -13.77 22.32 24.79
CA LEU A 350 -12.85 21.66 25.73
C LEU A 350 -13.05 22.17 27.16
N GLU A 351 -13.27 23.48 27.34
CA GLU A 351 -13.55 24.07 28.66
C GLU A 351 -14.82 23.48 29.32
N ALA A 352 -15.81 23.08 28.51
CA ALA A 352 -17.01 22.42 28.99
C ALA A 352 -16.79 20.96 29.43
N MET A 353 -15.63 20.35 29.13
CA MET A 353 -15.29 18.98 29.51
C MET A 353 -14.64 18.92 30.91
N ALA A 354 -14.81 17.79 31.58
CA ALA A 354 -14.17 17.52 32.86
C ALA A 354 -12.66 17.26 32.68
N ASP A 355 -11.84 17.78 33.61
CA ASP A 355 -10.40 17.55 33.62
C ASP A 355 -10.08 16.08 33.91
N GLY A 356 -9.13 15.51 33.15
CA GLY A 356 -8.61 14.15 33.36
C GLY A 356 -9.64 13.02 33.25
N GLY A 357 -10.83 13.26 32.70
CA GLY A 357 -11.92 12.31 32.66
C GLY A 357 -12.47 12.03 31.26
N THR A 358 -11.96 12.70 30.24
CA THR A 358 -12.43 12.54 28.87
C THR A 358 -11.64 11.46 28.15
N SER A 359 -12.34 10.44 27.64
CA SER A 359 -11.72 9.42 26.80
C SER A 359 -11.30 9.99 25.44
N MET A 360 -10.30 9.39 24.78
CA MET A 360 -9.92 9.77 23.40
C MET A 360 -11.11 9.74 22.44
N ALA A 361 -11.97 8.73 22.57
CA ALA A 361 -13.13 8.56 21.69
C ALA A 361 -14.15 9.69 21.87
N GLU A 362 -14.33 10.17 23.10
CA GLU A 362 -15.19 11.31 23.40
C GLU A 362 -14.58 12.62 22.88
N LEU A 363 -13.27 12.83 23.07
CA LEU A 363 -12.55 13.98 22.52
C LEU A 363 -12.62 14.03 20.99
N ALA A 364 -12.44 12.90 20.31
CA ALA A 364 -12.53 12.80 18.85
C ALA A 364 -13.95 13.09 18.33
N GLN A 365 -14.99 12.63 19.05
CA GLN A 365 -16.38 12.95 18.72
C GLN A 365 -16.69 14.44 18.90
N ASN A 366 -16.26 15.03 20.01
CA ASN A 366 -16.57 16.43 20.34
C ASN A 366 -15.80 17.43 19.46
N SER A 367 -14.58 17.07 19.03
CA SER A 367 -13.81 17.88 18.07
C SER A 367 -14.40 17.86 16.66
N GLY A 368 -15.36 16.97 16.38
CA GLY A 368 -15.92 16.77 15.04
C GLY A 368 -14.97 16.08 14.06
N SER A 369 -13.82 15.59 14.56
CA SER A 369 -12.85 14.84 13.77
C SER A 369 -13.33 13.42 13.43
N MET A 370 -14.33 12.91 14.17
CA MET A 370 -14.82 11.55 14.01
C MET A 370 -16.34 11.46 14.11
N ASN A 371 -16.97 10.80 13.14
CA ASN A 371 -18.40 10.48 13.18
C ASN A 371 -18.67 9.46 14.32
N PRO A 372 -19.77 9.57 15.09
CA PRO A 372 -20.16 8.59 16.13
C PRO A 372 -20.12 7.11 15.70
N MET A 373 -20.37 6.81 14.42
CA MET A 373 -20.25 5.43 13.91
C MET A 373 -18.79 4.95 13.83
N ALA A 374 -17.84 5.85 13.56
CA ALA A 374 -16.42 5.52 13.52
C ALA A 374 -15.87 5.28 14.93
N SER A 375 -16.33 6.04 15.94
CA SER A 375 -15.90 5.84 17.31
C SER A 375 -16.37 4.49 17.89
N SER A 376 -17.61 4.08 17.61
CA SER A 376 -18.09 2.75 18.00
C SER A 376 -17.31 1.63 17.31
N THR A 377 -16.95 1.83 16.04
CA THR A 377 -16.14 0.86 15.28
C THR A 377 -14.74 0.73 15.87
N ILE A 378 -14.11 1.84 16.30
CA ILE A 378 -12.79 1.84 16.93
C ILE A 378 -12.83 1.17 18.31
N GLN A 379 -13.86 1.42 19.11
CA GLN A 379 -14.00 0.75 20.39
C GLN A 379 -14.17 -0.77 20.21
N GLN A 380 -15.00 -1.19 19.25
CA GLN A 380 -15.19 -2.60 18.94
C GLN A 380 -13.92 -3.24 18.37
N SER A 381 -13.21 -2.53 17.48
CA SER A 381 -11.94 -3.02 16.92
C SER A 381 -10.88 -3.15 17.99
N THR A 382 -10.83 -2.24 18.97
CA THR A 382 -9.87 -2.30 20.10
C THR A 382 -10.08 -3.56 20.95
N GLN A 383 -11.32 -3.97 21.21
CA GLN A 383 -11.61 -5.20 21.97
C GLN A 383 -11.23 -6.46 21.19
N MET A 384 -11.59 -6.50 19.91
CA MET A 384 -11.18 -7.59 19.02
C MET A 384 -9.66 -7.67 18.92
N PHE A 385 -9.02 -6.51 18.81
CA PHE A 385 -7.59 -6.38 18.67
C PHE A 385 -6.82 -7.02 19.82
N GLU A 386 -7.19 -6.77 21.08
CA GLU A 386 -6.51 -7.41 22.22
C GLU A 386 -6.71 -8.92 22.28
N THR A 387 -7.87 -9.40 21.84
CA THR A 387 -8.16 -10.84 21.77
C THR A 387 -7.23 -11.55 20.77
N PHE A 388 -6.86 -10.87 19.68
CA PHE A 388 -5.99 -11.43 18.63
C PHE A 388 -4.51 -11.18 18.87
N LEU A 389 -4.14 -10.09 19.54
CA LEU A 389 -2.75 -9.69 19.71
C LEU A 389 -1.98 -10.65 20.63
N GLN A 390 -2.57 -11.05 21.75
CA GLN A 390 -1.88 -11.87 22.74
C GLN A 390 -1.44 -13.26 22.20
N PRO A 391 -2.25 -14.01 21.44
CA PRO A 391 -1.79 -15.23 20.77
C PRO A 391 -0.63 -15.00 19.79
N LEU A 392 -0.63 -13.87 19.07
CA LEU A 392 0.42 -13.55 18.09
C LEU A 392 1.74 -13.19 18.77
N GLU A 393 1.71 -12.42 19.86
CA GLU A 393 2.90 -12.07 20.63
C GLU A 393 3.52 -13.29 21.31
N SER A 394 2.68 -14.19 21.84
CA SER A 394 3.11 -15.40 22.54
C SER A 394 3.55 -16.54 21.62
N ALA A 395 3.39 -16.40 20.30
CA ALA A 395 3.85 -17.39 19.35
C ALA A 395 5.37 -17.58 19.42
N ALA A 396 5.79 -18.83 19.63
CA ALA A 396 7.20 -19.19 19.75
C ALA A 396 7.91 -19.32 18.40
N ASP A 397 7.15 -19.60 17.34
CA ASP A 397 7.62 -19.81 15.98
C ASP A 397 6.58 -19.34 14.96
N ALA A 398 6.97 -19.35 13.67
CA ALA A 398 6.12 -18.93 12.58
C ALA A 398 4.87 -19.79 12.40
N THR A 399 4.92 -21.09 12.75
CA THR A 399 3.75 -21.98 12.60
C THR A 399 2.67 -21.58 13.59
N ALA A 400 3.03 -21.43 14.87
CA ALA A 400 2.11 -20.96 15.91
C ALA A 400 1.58 -19.55 15.59
N PHE A 401 2.44 -18.68 15.03
CA PHE A 401 2.04 -17.34 14.61
C PHE A 401 1.02 -17.38 13.45
N HIS A 402 1.26 -18.20 12.42
CA HIS A 402 0.36 -18.35 11.29
C HIS A 402 -1.01 -18.85 11.75
N GLU A 403 -1.05 -19.91 12.57
CA GLU A 403 -2.28 -20.44 13.16
C GLU A 403 -3.08 -19.39 13.94
N ALA A 404 -2.40 -18.58 14.75
CA ALA A 404 -3.02 -17.47 15.48
C ALA A 404 -3.52 -16.34 14.54
N SER A 405 -2.82 -16.10 13.43
CA SER A 405 -3.12 -15.01 12.50
C SER A 405 -4.27 -15.30 11.53
N GLU A 406 -4.68 -16.56 11.37
CA GLU A 406 -5.72 -16.97 10.41
C GLU A 406 -7.06 -16.23 10.61
N GLN A 407 -7.43 -15.97 11.87
CA GLN A 407 -8.65 -15.23 12.21
C GLN A 407 -8.56 -13.75 11.83
N MET A 408 -7.37 -13.16 11.98
CA MET A 408 -7.11 -11.77 11.61
C MET A 408 -7.11 -11.61 10.08
N ILE A 409 -6.44 -12.50 9.36
CA ILE A 409 -6.33 -12.45 7.89
C ILE A 409 -7.69 -12.52 7.22
N ALA A 410 -8.60 -13.36 7.72
CA ALA A 410 -9.97 -13.42 7.22
C ALA A 410 -10.71 -12.07 7.33
N THR A 411 -10.41 -11.29 8.38
CA THR A 411 -11.04 -9.99 8.63
C THR A 411 -10.43 -8.88 7.77
N VAL A 412 -9.12 -8.93 7.49
CA VAL A 412 -8.42 -7.88 6.73
C VAL A 412 -8.34 -8.15 5.22
N GLN A 413 -8.76 -9.32 4.75
CA GLN A 413 -8.68 -9.69 3.33
C GLN A 413 -9.30 -8.66 2.36
N PRO A 414 -10.48 -8.06 2.65
CA PRO A 414 -11.03 -7.01 1.80
C PRO A 414 -10.11 -5.79 1.67
N MET A 415 -9.44 -5.39 2.76
CA MET A 415 -8.46 -4.29 2.72
C MET A 415 -7.24 -4.66 1.88
N ILE A 416 -6.71 -5.87 2.02
CA ILE A 416 -5.59 -6.35 1.19
C ILE A 416 -5.95 -6.26 -0.31
N SER A 417 -7.17 -6.68 -0.67
CA SER A 417 -7.62 -6.59 -2.06
C SER A 417 -7.69 -5.13 -2.56
N MET A 418 -8.16 -4.21 -1.71
CA MET A 418 -8.20 -2.78 -2.02
C MET A 418 -6.80 -2.18 -2.18
N PHE A 419 -5.86 -2.52 -1.29
CA PHE A 419 -4.48 -2.06 -1.38
C PHE A 419 -3.79 -2.58 -2.65
N SER A 420 -3.98 -3.86 -2.99
CA SER A 420 -3.44 -4.41 -4.23
C SER A 420 -3.99 -3.71 -5.47
N ALA A 421 -5.29 -3.37 -5.47
CA ALA A 421 -5.89 -2.59 -6.55
C ALA A 421 -5.33 -1.17 -6.62
N MET A 422 -5.10 -0.53 -5.47
CA MET A 422 -4.55 0.83 -5.40
C MET A 422 -3.08 0.88 -5.82
N ALA A 423 -2.26 -0.09 -5.40
CA ALA A 423 -0.87 -0.21 -5.84
C ALA A 423 -0.79 -0.38 -7.37
N ASN A 424 -1.67 -1.21 -7.94
CA ASN A 424 -1.77 -1.39 -9.39
C ASN A 424 -2.29 -0.15 -10.14
N MET A 425 -3.00 0.75 -9.48
CA MET A 425 -3.49 2.01 -10.07
C MET A 425 -2.51 3.19 -9.90
N GLY A 426 -1.78 3.25 -8.79
CA GLY A 426 -0.82 4.33 -8.48
C GLY A 426 0.57 4.11 -9.07
N GLY A 427 0.90 2.86 -9.39
CA GLY A 427 2.18 2.45 -9.95
C GLY A 427 2.13 2.29 -11.47
N GLY A 428 1.98 3.39 -12.20
CA GLY A 428 2.40 3.46 -13.60
C GLY A 428 3.93 3.35 -13.75
N ARG A 429 4.57 2.39 -13.07
CA ARG A 429 5.95 2.00 -13.31
C ARG A 429 5.97 1.46 -14.73
N ASN A 430 6.65 2.19 -15.61
CA ASN A 430 7.03 1.81 -16.96
C ASN A 430 7.61 0.37 -17.01
N GLN A 431 6.76 -0.64 -17.08
CA GLN A 431 7.10 -1.92 -17.69
C GLN A 431 7.01 -1.72 -19.22
N ASN A 432 8.02 -1.06 -19.78
CA ASN A 432 8.28 -1.17 -21.20
C ASN A 432 8.75 -2.60 -21.48
N GLY A 433 7.85 -3.43 -22.01
CA GLY A 433 8.13 -4.85 -22.20
C GLY A 433 7.10 -5.70 -22.97
N MET A 434 6.44 -5.15 -24.00
CA MET A 434 6.09 -5.90 -25.23
C MET A 434 4.85 -6.84 -25.26
N SER A 435 4.00 -6.58 -26.27
CA SER A 435 3.07 -7.49 -26.99
C SER A 435 1.76 -7.92 -26.29
N GLY A 436 0.55 -7.78 -26.87
CA GLY A 436 0.19 -7.32 -28.20
C GLY A 436 -1.32 -7.16 -28.36
N TYR A 437 -1.71 -6.12 -29.09
CA TYR A 437 -2.98 -6.07 -29.81
C TYR A 437 -2.85 -6.96 -31.05
N GLY A 438 -3.61 -8.05 -31.09
CA GLY A 438 -3.95 -8.81 -32.31
C GLY A 438 -5.38 -9.31 -32.12
N ASN A 439 -6.39 -8.67 -32.70
CA ASN A 439 -6.83 -8.90 -34.07
C ASN A 439 -6.81 -10.38 -34.47
N SER A 440 -7.94 -11.06 -34.25
CA SER A 440 -8.34 -12.20 -35.08
C SER A 440 -9.85 -12.24 -35.18
N GLY A 441 -10.39 -11.49 -36.15
CA GLY A 441 -11.68 -11.78 -36.74
C GLY A 441 -11.56 -13.00 -37.68
N TYR A 442 -12.40 -13.99 -37.44
CA TYR A 442 -12.96 -14.98 -38.39
C TYR A 442 -14.33 -15.32 -37.78
N GLY A 443 -15.49 -15.18 -38.41
CA GLY A 443 -15.77 -15.43 -39.82
C GLY A 443 -16.48 -16.79 -39.95
N SER A 444 -17.73 -16.89 -39.49
CA SER A 444 -18.67 -17.97 -39.82
C SER A 444 -20.08 -17.37 -39.69
N GLY A 445 -20.80 -17.04 -40.76
CA GLY A 445 -21.11 -17.89 -41.90
C GLY A 445 -22.47 -18.52 -41.64
N GLU A 446 -23.54 -17.81 -42.02
CA GLU A 446 -24.90 -18.37 -42.16
C GLU A 446 -24.88 -19.64 -43.01
N PRO A 447 -25.86 -20.54 -42.78
CA PRO A 447 -26.86 -20.70 -43.82
C PRO A 447 -28.29 -20.80 -43.27
N GLY A 448 -29.21 -20.14 -43.96
CA GLY A 448 -30.63 -20.11 -43.64
C GLY A 448 -31.34 -21.46 -43.74
N TYR A 449 -32.50 -21.51 -43.08
CA TYR A 449 -33.61 -22.37 -43.46
C TYR A 449 -34.93 -21.60 -43.27
N ASP A 450 -35.73 -21.69 -44.31
CA ASP A 450 -37.08 -21.20 -44.48
C ASP A 450 -38.11 -21.92 -43.57
N ASP A 451 -39.28 -21.26 -43.50
CA ASP A 451 -40.62 -21.85 -43.49
C ASP A 451 -41.15 -22.42 -42.15
N MET A 452 -42.11 -21.73 -41.52
CA MET A 452 -43.52 -22.15 -41.58
C MET A 452 -44.48 -21.06 -41.07
N ASN A 453 -45.22 -20.58 -42.04
CA ASN A 453 -46.53 -19.91 -42.07
C ASN A 453 -47.61 -20.48 -41.11
N MET A 454 -48.32 -19.62 -40.37
CA MET A 454 -49.77 -19.61 -40.05
C MET A 454 -50.05 -18.34 -39.22
N GLY A 455 -51.00 -17.43 -39.46
CA GLY A 455 -52.10 -17.29 -40.39
C GLY A 455 -53.05 -16.20 -39.83
N MET A 456 -53.67 -15.44 -40.73
CA MET A 456 -54.83 -14.54 -40.55
C MET A 456 -54.66 -13.08 -40.01
N ASP A 457 -54.66 -12.16 -40.98
CA ASP A 457 -55.68 -11.11 -41.26
C ASP A 457 -55.89 -9.90 -40.29
N PRO A 458 -56.40 -8.75 -40.80
CA PRO A 458 -55.77 -7.45 -40.57
C PRO A 458 -56.78 -6.37 -40.11
N SER A 459 -56.28 -5.13 -39.98
CA SER A 459 -57.03 -3.87 -40.16
C SER A 459 -58.12 -3.50 -39.15
N TYR A 460 -57.98 -2.30 -38.58
CA TYR A 460 -58.93 -1.26 -38.15
C TYR A 460 -58.24 -0.56 -36.95
N GLY A 461 -57.85 0.71 -36.97
CA GLY A 461 -58.51 1.91 -37.49
C GLY A 461 -58.80 2.82 -36.28
N GLU A 462 -58.07 3.94 -36.14
CA GLU A 462 -58.38 5.08 -35.25
C GLU A 462 -59.75 5.74 -35.61
N PRO A 463 -60.19 6.90 -35.08
CA PRO A 463 -60.16 7.53 -33.73
C PRO A 463 -61.58 8.04 -33.30
N MET A 464 -61.62 8.87 -32.22
CA MET A 464 -62.51 10.05 -31.97
C MET A 464 -63.63 9.96 -30.91
N MET A 465 -63.48 10.86 -29.92
CA MET A 465 -64.44 11.87 -29.39
C MET A 465 -65.84 11.43 -28.94
N GLU A 466 -66.20 11.79 -27.69
CA GLU A 466 -67.58 12.05 -27.31
C GLU A 466 -67.71 13.30 -26.41
N ASP A 467 -68.87 13.90 -26.56
CA ASP A 467 -69.38 15.27 -26.39
C ASP A 467 -69.67 15.71 -24.94
N GLY A 468 -69.87 17.02 -24.74
CA GLY A 468 -70.46 17.55 -23.50
C GLY A 468 -70.31 19.06 -23.31
N SER A 469 -71.03 19.86 -24.09
CA SER A 469 -71.19 21.32 -23.91
C SER A 469 -72.08 21.70 -22.70
N MET A 470 -71.74 22.77 -21.97
CA MET A 470 -72.72 23.71 -21.39
C MET A 470 -72.08 25.07 -21.07
N ASP A 471 -72.89 26.09 -21.31
CA ASP A 471 -72.63 27.52 -21.45
C ASP A 471 -72.88 28.29 -20.13
N GLN A 472 -72.49 29.58 -20.16
CA GLN A 472 -73.01 30.74 -19.42
C GLN A 472 -72.17 31.39 -18.30
N SER A 473 -71.75 32.61 -18.65
CA SER A 473 -71.78 33.85 -17.84
C SER A 473 -70.84 33.94 -16.63
N GLY A 474 -70.07 35.00 -16.41
CA GLY A 474 -70.01 36.35 -16.93
C GLY A 474 -68.82 37.08 -16.26
N PRO A 475 -68.57 38.36 -16.60
CA PRO A 475 -67.24 38.97 -16.56
C PRO A 475 -67.01 39.86 -15.33
N SER A 476 -65.77 40.34 -15.15
CA SER A 476 -65.45 41.78 -15.10
C SER A 476 -64.28 42.13 -14.17
N TYR A 477 -63.22 42.68 -14.80
CA TYR A 477 -62.37 43.82 -14.44
C TYR A 477 -61.80 44.01 -13.03
N GLY A 478 -60.52 44.40 -13.01
CA GLY A 478 -60.00 45.34 -12.01
C GLY A 478 -58.49 45.47 -12.01
N MET A 479 -57.98 46.44 -12.77
CA MET A 479 -56.57 46.82 -12.85
C MET A 479 -55.94 47.24 -11.51
N GLU A 480 -54.62 47.14 -11.46
CA GLU A 480 -53.70 47.94 -10.63
C GLU A 480 -54.03 49.44 -10.68
N PRO A 481 -53.54 50.25 -9.72
CA PRO A 481 -52.34 51.02 -10.05
C PRO A 481 -51.36 51.31 -8.89
N MET A 482 -50.10 51.48 -9.30
CA MET A 482 -49.09 52.48 -8.92
C MET A 482 -49.01 53.06 -7.49
N ASN A 483 -47.78 52.96 -6.96
CA ASN A 483 -46.97 53.96 -6.27
C ASN A 483 -47.65 55.18 -5.60
N GLN A 484 -47.32 55.35 -4.31
CA GLN A 484 -46.62 56.53 -3.80
C GLN A 484 -45.43 56.11 -2.96
#